data_AF-A0A9X3BAA1-F1
#
_entry.id   AF-A0A9X3BAA1-F1
#
_cell.length_a   1.000
_cell.length_b   1.000
_cell.length_c   1.000
_cell.angle_alpha   90.00
_cell.angle_beta   90.00
_cell.angle_gamma   90.00
#
_symmetry.space_group_name_H-M   'P 1'
#
loop_
_entity.id
_entity.type
_entity.pdbx_description
1 polymer ?
#
loop_
_entity_poly.entity_id
_entity_poly.type
_entity_poly.pdbx_seq_one_letter_code
_entity_poly.pdbx_strand_id
1 'polypeptide(L)'
;MRGRSAAAATRAMRALLEGEPASFALVAEAAGRTEKYLRRLAKKEGWRVVDAETSPEMMERRRVALSDCLMEELEAEFAHGRAAGKYDKNRIDALSSMLRMIEKLGEMVPVPGRAAQEQNKSDAELAAALALIDARIVELACELAAAMGGEGADEDGAGVAAAR
;
A
#
# COMPACT_ATOMS: atom_id res chain seq x y z
N MET A 1 40.21 -11.96 16.48
CA MET A 1 39.02 -12.57 15.85
C MET A 1 37.77 -11.67 15.75
N ARG A 2 37.77 -10.42 16.26
CA ARG A 2 36.55 -9.55 16.31
C ARG A 2 36.10 -8.96 14.96
N GLY A 3 36.96 -8.94 13.93
CA GLY A 3 36.64 -8.32 12.62
C GLY A 3 35.69 -9.11 11.71
N ARG A 4 35.67 -10.45 11.81
CA ARG A 4 34.77 -11.29 10.98
C ARG A 4 33.30 -11.14 11.33
N SER A 5 33.00 -10.89 12.61
CA SER A 5 31.62 -10.72 13.10
C SER A 5 31.03 -9.36 12.74
N ALA A 6 31.84 -8.30 12.67
CA ALA A 6 31.36 -6.96 12.34
C ALA A 6 30.99 -6.86 10.84
N ALA A 7 31.84 -7.39 9.95
CA ALA A 7 31.54 -7.41 8.51
C ALA A 7 30.33 -8.30 8.17
N ALA A 8 30.16 -9.42 8.88
CA ALA A 8 28.99 -10.28 8.79
C ALA A 8 27.71 -9.54 9.21
N ALA A 9 27.74 -8.83 10.35
CA ALA A 9 26.62 -8.03 10.81
C ALA A 9 26.26 -6.90 9.84
N THR A 10 27.24 -6.18 9.29
CA THR A 10 27.02 -5.14 8.27
C THR A 10 26.39 -5.72 7.00
N ARG A 11 26.82 -6.90 6.55
CA ARG A 11 26.23 -7.58 5.39
C ARG A 11 24.79 -8.00 5.66
N ALA A 12 24.50 -8.54 6.85
CA ALA A 12 23.16 -8.92 7.25
C ALA A 12 22.23 -7.72 7.39
N MET A 13 22.71 -6.60 7.93
CA MET A 13 21.96 -5.33 7.99
C MET A 13 21.66 -4.79 6.59
N ARG A 14 22.66 -4.81 5.69
CA ARG A 14 22.49 -4.42 4.29
C ARG A 14 21.45 -5.30 3.59
N ALA A 15 21.53 -6.61 3.75
CA ALA A 15 20.55 -7.55 3.19
C ALA A 15 19.13 -7.27 3.69
N LEU A 16 18.94 -6.99 4.99
CA LEU A 16 17.64 -6.62 5.55
C LEU A 16 17.11 -5.29 4.97
N LEU A 17 17.98 -4.30 4.76
CA LEU A 17 17.61 -3.01 4.15
C LEU A 17 17.29 -3.13 2.66
N GLU A 18 17.99 -4.01 1.94
CA GLU A 18 17.75 -4.34 0.53
C GLU A 18 16.53 -5.26 0.31
N GLY A 19 15.83 -5.60 1.39
CA GLY A 19 14.57 -6.33 1.34
C GLY A 19 14.70 -7.86 1.27
N GLU A 20 15.85 -8.42 1.62
CA GLU A 20 15.92 -9.87 1.89
C GLU A 20 14.94 -10.24 3.02
N PRO A 21 14.24 -11.38 2.91
CA PRO A 21 13.37 -11.92 3.95
C PRO A 21 14.02 -11.87 5.33
N ALA A 22 13.33 -11.25 6.29
CA ALA A 22 13.76 -11.20 7.68
C ALA A 22 13.66 -12.59 8.32
N SER A 23 14.66 -13.44 8.07
CA SER A 23 14.80 -14.74 8.70
C SER A 23 15.46 -14.62 10.07
N PHE A 24 15.17 -15.56 10.98
CA PHE A 24 15.81 -15.58 12.30
C PHE A 24 17.34 -15.67 12.22
N ALA A 25 17.88 -16.31 11.18
CA ALA A 25 19.32 -16.40 10.96
C ALA A 25 19.92 -15.03 10.59
N LEU A 26 19.28 -14.32 9.66
CA LEU A 26 19.74 -13.00 9.19
C LEU A 26 19.64 -11.94 10.29
N VAL A 27 18.54 -11.93 11.04
CA VAL A 27 18.35 -11.02 12.19
C VAL A 27 19.33 -11.35 13.33
N ALA A 28 19.65 -12.63 13.54
CA ALA A 28 20.65 -13.06 14.51
C ALA A 28 22.05 -12.56 14.15
N GLU A 29 22.43 -12.68 12.88
CA GLU A 29 23.71 -12.21 12.35
C GLU A 29 23.83 -10.69 12.45
N ALA A 30 22.78 -9.94 12.08
CA ALA A 30 22.74 -8.49 12.22
C ALA A 30 22.83 -8.02 13.68
N ALA A 31 22.16 -8.72 14.61
CA ALA A 31 22.13 -8.37 16.03
C ALA A 31 23.34 -8.89 16.84
N GLY A 32 24.23 -9.68 16.24
CA GLY A 32 25.30 -10.37 16.96
C GLY A 32 24.76 -11.29 18.06
N ARG A 33 23.66 -11.99 17.78
CA ARG A 33 22.99 -12.93 18.67
C ARG A 33 22.95 -14.31 18.03
N THR A 34 22.67 -15.33 18.83
CA THR A 34 22.44 -16.68 18.29
C THR A 34 20.99 -16.81 17.81
N GLU A 35 20.78 -17.47 16.69
CA GLU A 35 19.43 -17.76 16.16
C GLU A 35 18.54 -18.48 17.19
N LYS A 36 19.10 -19.45 17.94
CA LYS A 36 18.40 -20.18 19.00
C LYS A 36 17.82 -19.26 20.08
N TYR A 37 18.56 -18.19 20.44
CA TYR A 37 18.10 -17.18 21.39
C TYR A 37 16.91 -16.40 20.83
N LEU A 38 16.99 -15.94 19.58
CA LEU A 38 15.90 -15.19 18.93
C LEU A 38 14.65 -16.04 18.76
N ARG A 39 14.75 -17.30 18.35
CA ARG A 39 13.59 -18.20 18.25
C ARG A 39 12.90 -18.42 19.58
N ARG A 40 13.66 -18.59 20.67
CA ARG A 40 13.11 -18.73 22.02
C ARG A 40 12.42 -17.44 22.48
N LEU A 41 13.00 -16.28 22.19
CA LEU A 41 12.43 -14.97 22.51
C LEU A 41 11.14 -14.73 21.71
N ALA A 42 11.17 -14.97 20.41
CA ALA A 42 10.02 -14.88 19.52
C ALA A 42 8.86 -15.76 19.98
N LYS A 43 9.13 -17.00 20.41
CA LYS A 43 8.10 -17.89 20.97
C LYS A 43 7.51 -17.35 22.28
N LYS A 44 8.35 -16.79 23.15
CA LYS A 44 7.92 -16.23 24.44
C LYS A 44 7.04 -14.99 24.25
N GLU A 45 7.37 -14.15 23.28
CA GLU A 45 6.71 -12.86 23.03
C GLU A 45 5.69 -12.92 21.90
N GLY A 46 5.46 -14.09 21.31
CA GLY A 46 4.46 -14.28 20.25
C GLY A 46 4.80 -13.56 18.94
N TRP A 47 6.07 -13.41 18.60
CA TRP A 47 6.47 -12.75 17.36
C TRP A 47 6.00 -13.57 16.15
N ARG A 48 5.42 -12.87 15.17
CA ARG A 48 4.95 -13.47 13.92
C ARG A 48 6.00 -13.24 12.85
N VAL A 49 6.57 -14.30 12.29
CA VAL A 49 7.37 -14.20 11.06
C VAL A 49 6.37 -14.06 9.93
N VAL A 50 6.34 -12.89 9.30
CA VAL A 50 5.65 -12.75 8.01
C VAL A 50 6.48 -13.56 7.03
N ASP A 51 5.90 -14.64 6.53
CA ASP A 51 6.57 -15.44 5.51
C ASP A 51 6.78 -14.53 4.28
N ALA A 52 8.05 -14.29 3.96
CA ALA A 52 8.42 -13.23 3.03
C ALA A 52 8.06 -13.56 1.58
N GLU A 53 7.72 -14.82 1.30
CA GLU A 53 7.28 -15.27 -0.02
C GLU A 53 5.84 -14.87 -0.36
N THR A 54 5.03 -14.35 0.59
CA THR A 54 3.58 -14.29 0.39
C THR A 54 2.92 -12.94 0.69
N SER A 55 3.67 -11.88 1.01
CA SER A 55 3.08 -10.53 1.10
C SER A 55 3.38 -9.73 -0.16
N PRO A 56 2.38 -9.52 -1.03
CA PRO A 56 2.49 -8.64 -2.19
C PRO A 56 3.05 -7.25 -1.87
N GLU A 57 2.74 -6.72 -0.67
CA GLU A 57 3.23 -5.42 -0.20
C GLU A 57 4.73 -5.45 0.11
N MET A 58 5.25 -6.55 0.65
CA MET A 58 6.69 -6.72 0.89
C MET A 58 7.44 -6.84 -0.44
N MET A 59 6.89 -7.60 -1.40
CA MET A 59 7.48 -7.74 -2.73
C MET A 59 7.53 -6.41 -3.47
N GLU A 60 6.48 -5.59 -3.37
CA GLU A 60 6.49 -4.25 -3.97
C GLU A 60 7.50 -3.31 -3.28
N ARG A 61 7.60 -3.34 -1.94
CA ARG A 61 8.64 -2.56 -1.23
C ARG A 61 10.05 -2.96 -1.66
N ARG A 62 10.32 -4.26 -1.79
CA ARG A 62 11.61 -4.78 -2.27
C ARG A 62 11.89 -4.34 -3.70
N ARG A 63 10.86 -4.35 -4.56
CA ARG A 63 10.97 -3.89 -5.96
C ARG A 63 11.35 -2.42 -6.04
N VAL A 64 10.67 -1.57 -5.27
CA VAL A 64 10.98 -0.12 -5.20
C VAL A 64 12.39 0.10 -4.68
N ALA A 65 12.78 -0.54 -3.58
CA ALA A 65 14.12 -0.40 -3.01
C ALA A 65 15.23 -0.83 -3.99
N LEU A 66 15.04 -1.95 -4.71
CA LEU A 66 15.98 -2.39 -5.74
C LEU A 66 16.05 -1.43 -6.94
N SER A 67 14.92 -0.85 -7.35
CA SER A 67 14.88 0.15 -8.42
C SER A 67 15.67 1.40 -8.03
N ASP A 68 15.47 1.89 -6.81
CA ASP A 68 16.17 3.07 -6.28
C ASP A 68 17.69 2.82 -6.21
N CYS A 69 18.12 1.66 -5.67
CA CYS A 69 19.54 1.30 -5.63
C CYS A 69 20.17 1.20 -7.03
N LEU A 70 19.49 0.61 -8.01
CA LEU A 70 20.01 0.53 -9.38
C LEU A 70 20.09 1.90 -10.05
N MET A 71 19.14 2.80 -9.74
CA MET A 71 19.18 4.18 -10.22
C MET A 71 20.37 4.94 -9.60
N GLU A 72 20.62 4.79 -8.30
CA GLU A 72 21.80 5.35 -7.63
C GLU A 72 23.11 4.84 -8.24
N GLU A 73 23.21 3.54 -8.51
CA GLU A 73 24.40 2.96 -9.16
C GLU A 73 24.61 3.50 -10.58
N LEU A 74 23.53 3.69 -11.33
CA LEU A 74 23.58 4.25 -12.68
C LEU A 74 24.01 5.73 -12.65
N GLU A 75 23.47 6.51 -11.71
CA GLU A 75 23.87 7.91 -11.50
C GLU A 75 25.34 8.02 -11.11
N ALA A 76 25.83 7.15 -10.24
CA ALA A 76 27.23 7.09 -9.84
C ALA A 76 28.14 6.76 -11.04
N GLU A 77 27.74 5.81 -11.90
CA GLU A 77 28.48 5.45 -13.11
C GLU A 77 28.51 6.61 -14.13
N PHE A 78 27.41 7.34 -14.29
CA PHE A 78 27.38 8.55 -15.12
C PHE A 78 28.23 9.68 -14.54
N ALA A 79 28.22 9.88 -13.22
CA ALA A 79 29.05 10.87 -12.55
C ALA A 79 30.55 10.54 -12.72
N HIS A 80 30.92 9.26 -12.55
CA HIS A 80 32.27 8.78 -12.81
C HIS A 80 32.65 8.99 -14.28
N GLY A 81 31.78 8.61 -15.22
CA GLY A 81 32.02 8.76 -16.65
C GLY A 81 32.22 10.22 -17.08
N ARG A 82 31.46 11.15 -16.50
CA ARG A 82 31.66 12.59 -16.70
C ARG A 82 33.01 13.08 -16.16
N ALA A 83 33.41 12.64 -14.96
CA ALA A 83 34.66 13.06 -14.35
C ALA A 83 35.89 12.48 -15.06
N ALA A 84 35.81 11.22 -15.50
CA ALA A 84 36.90 10.51 -16.20
C ALA A 84 36.93 10.77 -17.71
N GLY A 85 35.90 11.43 -18.27
CA GLY A 85 35.76 11.65 -19.72
C GLY A 85 35.53 10.36 -20.53
N LYS A 86 35.26 9.23 -19.87
CA LYS A 86 35.07 7.92 -20.49
C LYS A 86 33.97 7.16 -19.76
N TYR A 87 32.98 6.69 -20.51
CA TYR A 87 31.87 5.89 -19.98
C TYR A 87 32.12 4.39 -20.14
N ASP A 88 31.79 3.60 -19.14
CA ASP A 88 31.68 2.15 -19.26
C ASP A 88 30.31 1.78 -19.82
N LYS A 89 30.24 1.69 -21.15
CA LYS A 89 29.01 1.35 -21.87
C LYS A 89 28.46 -0.01 -21.44
N ASN A 90 29.32 -0.99 -21.18
CA ASN A 90 28.87 -2.34 -20.81
C ASN A 90 28.17 -2.32 -19.44
N ARG A 91 28.71 -1.53 -18.51
CA ARG A 91 28.10 -1.35 -17.19
C ARG A 91 26.77 -0.60 -17.25
N ILE A 92 26.72 0.48 -18.02
CA ILE A 92 25.49 1.26 -18.23
C ILE A 92 24.39 0.41 -18.87
N ASP A 93 24.72 -0.36 -19.89
CA ASP A 93 23.78 -1.26 -20.58
C ASP A 93 23.28 -2.38 -19.64
N ALA A 94 24.15 -2.91 -18.79
CA ALA A 94 23.79 -3.92 -17.79
C ALA A 94 22.83 -3.37 -16.72
N LEU A 95 23.14 -2.20 -16.14
CA LEU A 95 22.28 -1.54 -15.14
C LEU A 95 20.92 -1.17 -15.74
N SER A 96 20.91 -0.65 -16.98
CA SER A 96 19.67 -0.32 -17.70
C SER A 96 18.81 -1.56 -17.98
N SER A 97 19.44 -2.69 -18.32
CA SER A 97 18.74 -3.96 -18.53
C SER A 97 18.15 -4.51 -17.22
N MET A 98 18.89 -4.40 -16.12
CA MET A 98 18.40 -4.81 -14.78
C MET A 98 17.19 -3.98 -14.35
N LEU A 99 17.24 -2.65 -14.53
CA LEU A 99 16.12 -1.76 -14.22
C LEU A 99 14.85 -2.15 -15.00
N ARG A 100 14.99 -2.38 -16.31
CA ARG A 100 13.88 -2.78 -17.18
C ARG A 100 13.26 -4.13 -16.79
N MET A 101 14.08 -5.08 -16.32
CA MET A 101 13.58 -6.38 -15.83
C MET A 101 12.77 -6.22 -14.55
N ILE A 102 13.17 -5.33 -13.64
CA ILE A 102 12.46 -5.06 -12.38
C ILE A 102 11.12 -4.36 -12.63
N GLU A 103 11.07 -3.41 -13.58
CA GLU A 103 9.83 -2.78 -14.03
C GLU A 103 8.86 -3.82 -14.58
N LYS A 104 9.33 -4.68 -15.49
CA LYS A 104 8.56 -5.81 -16.04
C LYS A 104 8.01 -6.75 -14.99
N LEU A 105 8.78 -7.04 -13.93
CA LEU A 105 8.35 -7.93 -12.86
C LEU A 105 7.16 -7.36 -12.06
N GLY A 106 7.07 -6.05 -11.86
CA GLY A 106 5.90 -5.48 -11.17
C GLY A 106 4.70 -5.20 -12.06
N GLU A 107 4.87 -5.13 -13.39
CA GLU A 107 3.72 -5.19 -14.31
C GLU A 107 3.03 -6.58 -14.26
N MET A 108 3.81 -7.64 -14.03
CA MET A 108 3.32 -9.03 -14.05
C MET A 108 2.78 -9.54 -12.71
N VAL A 109 3.04 -8.85 -11.60
CA VAL A 109 2.55 -9.21 -10.26
C VAL A 109 1.43 -8.24 -9.88
N PRO A 110 0.17 -8.49 -10.29
CA PRO A 110 -0.95 -7.76 -9.72
C PRO A 110 -0.99 -8.09 -8.22
N VAL A 111 -0.78 -7.08 -7.39
CA VAL A 111 -0.92 -7.17 -5.93
C VAL A 111 -2.35 -7.59 -5.60
N PRO A 112 -2.61 -8.86 -5.23
CA PRO A 112 -3.96 -9.30 -4.85
C PRO A 112 -4.27 -8.64 -3.52
N GLY A 113 -5.22 -7.71 -3.51
CA GLY A 113 -5.64 -6.99 -2.31
C GLY A 113 -5.59 -5.47 -2.41
N ARG A 114 -4.77 -4.88 -3.29
CA ARG A 114 -4.79 -3.42 -3.51
C ARG A 114 -6.02 -3.00 -4.30
N ALA A 115 -6.32 -3.74 -5.38
CA ALA A 115 -7.56 -3.54 -6.13
C ALA A 115 -8.78 -3.73 -5.23
N ALA A 116 -8.82 -4.76 -4.39
CA ALA A 116 -9.93 -4.99 -3.46
C ALA A 116 -10.04 -3.93 -2.35
N GLN A 117 -8.93 -3.41 -1.81
CA GLN A 117 -8.96 -2.32 -0.83
C GLN A 117 -9.36 -0.97 -1.46
N GLU A 118 -8.87 -0.66 -2.65
CA GLU A 118 -9.27 0.54 -3.39
C GLU A 118 -10.73 0.45 -3.83
N GLN A 119 -11.19 -0.73 -4.26
CA GLN A 119 -12.61 -1.00 -4.54
C GLN A 119 -13.46 -0.79 -3.28
N ASN A 120 -13.05 -1.34 -2.13
CA ASN A 120 -13.80 -1.19 -0.89
C ASN A 120 -13.84 0.27 -0.39
N LYS A 121 -12.75 1.05 -0.56
CA LYS A 121 -12.74 2.49 -0.23
C LYS A 121 -13.67 3.27 -1.18
N SER A 122 -13.60 2.99 -2.48
CA SER A 122 -14.47 3.58 -3.50
C SER A 122 -15.95 3.24 -3.23
N ASP A 123 -16.27 2.00 -2.87
CA ASP A 123 -17.64 1.55 -2.59
C ASP A 123 -18.20 2.21 -1.33
N ALA A 124 -17.37 2.40 -0.30
CA ALA A 124 -17.76 3.13 0.92
C ALA A 124 -18.03 4.62 0.64
N GLU A 125 -17.19 5.26 -0.18
CA GLU A 125 -17.40 6.65 -0.61
C GLU A 125 -18.66 6.79 -1.49
N LEU A 126 -18.88 5.85 -2.41
CA LEU A 126 -20.09 5.80 -3.23
C LEU A 126 -21.35 5.60 -2.39
N ALA A 127 -21.32 4.68 -1.41
CA ALA A 127 -22.44 4.48 -0.49
C ALA A 127 -22.76 5.74 0.32
N ALA A 128 -21.74 6.47 0.78
CA ALA A 128 -21.92 7.74 1.48
C ALA A 128 -22.54 8.82 0.57
N ALA A 129 -22.10 8.90 -0.69
CA ALA A 129 -22.69 9.81 -1.67
C ALA A 129 -24.16 9.47 -1.98
N LEU A 130 -24.48 8.18 -2.12
CA LEU A 130 -25.85 7.71 -2.32
C LEU A 130 -26.76 8.01 -1.12
N ALA A 131 -26.25 7.86 0.11
CA ALA A 131 -27.01 8.19 1.32
C ALA A 131 -27.37 9.68 1.42
N LEU A 132 -26.47 10.57 0.97
CA LEU A 132 -26.76 12.01 0.90
C LEU A 132 -27.86 12.33 -0.12
N ILE A 133 -27.84 11.66 -1.28
CA ILE A 133 -28.87 11.82 -2.30
C ILE A 133 -30.22 11.33 -1.76
N ASP A 134 -30.26 10.17 -1.11
CA ASP A 134 -31.49 9.60 -0.53
C ASP A 134 -32.09 10.54 0.53
N ALA A 135 -31.26 11.07 1.43
CA ALA A 135 -31.71 12.06 2.43
C ALA A 135 -32.34 13.29 1.78
N ARG A 136 -31.76 13.79 0.68
CA ARG A 136 -32.30 14.95 -0.05
C ARG A 136 -33.58 14.63 -0.80
N ILE A 137 -33.72 13.42 -1.34
CA ILE A 137 -34.97 12.95 -1.97
C ILE A 137 -36.10 12.91 -0.95
N VAL A 138 -35.85 12.36 0.25
CA VAL A 138 -36.83 12.31 1.33
C VAL A 138 -37.24 13.71 1.76
N GLU A 139 -36.29 14.62 1.94
CA GLU A 139 -36.57 16.02 2.29
C GLU A 139 -37.47 16.71 1.25
N LEU A 140 -37.11 16.62 -0.04
CA LEU A 140 -37.91 17.19 -1.13
C LEU A 140 -39.31 16.56 -1.22
N ALA A 141 -39.42 15.25 -0.99
CA ALA A 141 -40.71 14.57 -0.97
C ALA A 141 -41.59 15.04 0.18
N CYS A 142 -41.01 15.29 1.36
CA CYS A 142 -41.72 15.86 2.51
C CYS A 142 -42.15 17.31 2.25
N GLU A 143 -41.28 18.14 1.66
CA GLU A 143 -41.61 19.51 1.25
C GLU A 143 -42.78 19.52 0.25
N LEU A 144 -42.73 18.65 -0.76
CA LEU A 144 -43.79 18.53 -1.76
C LEU A 144 -45.11 18.04 -1.14
N ALA A 145 -45.05 17.04 -0.24
CA ALA A 145 -46.23 16.56 0.47
C ALA A 145 -46.85 17.62 1.38
N ALA A 146 -46.02 18.45 2.04
CA ALA A 146 -46.50 19.57 2.84
C ALA A 146 -47.14 20.66 1.97
N ALA A 147 -46.58 20.95 0.80
CA ALA A 147 -47.17 21.89 -0.16
C ALA A 147 -48.52 21.38 -0.68
N MET A 148 -48.63 20.10 -1.07
CA MET A 148 -49.87 19.51 -1.57
C MET A 148 -50.91 19.27 -0.46
N GLY A 149 -50.50 19.00 0.77
CA GLY A 149 -51.40 18.84 1.92
C GLY A 149 -52.00 20.15 2.43
N GLY A 150 -51.42 21.30 2.06
CA GLY A 150 -51.96 22.63 2.33
C GLY A 150 -53.09 23.05 1.38
N GLU A 151 -53.26 22.38 0.23
CA GLU A 151 -54.31 22.69 -0.75
C GLU A 151 -55.58 21.85 -0.58
N GLY A 152 -55.60 20.89 0.35
CA GLY A 152 -56.73 19.96 0.56
C GLY A 152 -57.52 20.11 1.87
N ALA A 153 -57.21 21.12 2.70
CA ALA A 153 -57.78 21.22 4.07
C ALA A 153 -58.85 22.32 4.26
N ASP A 154 -59.28 23.02 3.21
CA ASP A 154 -60.28 24.10 3.32
C ASP A 154 -61.61 23.85 2.59
N GLU A 155 -61.83 22.71 1.92
CA GLU A 155 -63.10 22.39 1.24
C GLU A 155 -63.74 21.08 1.71
N ASP A 156 -63.92 20.87 3.01
CA ASP A 156 -64.90 19.88 3.50
C ASP A 156 -65.34 20.19 4.94
N GLY A 157 -66.10 21.29 5.09
CA GLY A 157 -66.50 21.73 6.43
C GLY A 157 -67.55 22.83 6.54
N ALA A 158 -68.54 22.92 5.64
CA ALA A 158 -69.67 23.85 5.85
C ALA A 158 -71.00 23.34 5.27
N GLY A 159 -71.75 22.61 6.12
CA GLY A 159 -73.16 22.94 6.33
C GLY A 159 -74.23 22.26 5.46
N VAL A 160 -74.44 20.95 5.66
CA VAL A 160 -75.81 20.41 5.61
C VAL A 160 -76.54 20.84 6.89
N ALA A 161 -77.27 21.96 6.85
CA ALA A 161 -78.38 22.24 7.76
C ALA A 161 -79.19 23.49 7.32
N ALA A 162 -80.19 23.30 6.47
CA ALA A 162 -81.38 24.17 6.48
C ALA A 162 -82.58 23.42 5.85
N ALA A 163 -83.32 22.72 6.70
CA ALA A 163 -84.69 22.33 6.43
C ALA A 163 -85.62 23.45 6.92
N ARG A 164 -86.32 24.10 5.99
CA ARG A 164 -87.74 24.51 6.08
C ARG A 164 -88.19 25.25 4.83
#